data_AF-A0A0D7E753-F1
#
_entry.id   AF-A0A0D7E753-F1
#
_cell.length_a   1.000
_cell.length_b   1.000
_cell.length_c   1.000
_cell.angle_alpha   90.00
_cell.angle_beta   90.00
_cell.angle_gamma   90.00
#
_symmetry.space_group_name_H-M   'P 1'
#
loop_
_entity.id
_entity.type
_entity.pdbx_description
1 polymer ?
#
loop_
_entity_poly.entity_id
_entity_poly.type
_entity_poly.pdbx_seq_one_letter_code
_entity_poly.pdbx_strand_id
1 'polypeptide(L)'
;FMALMDGKTILDLTEGLQLRRVRVMGANRIELSGFTDAMRDRLRAYGLFHEIISWKLRMFVPTDTTGAAILAKVLERYPVERVGEREAA
;
A
#
# COMPACT_ATOMS: atom_id res chain seq x y z
N PHE A 1 3.02 0.96 10.47
CA PHE A 1 1.60 0.62 10.20
C PHE A 1 0.64 1.72 10.67
N MET A 2 0.63 2.08 11.97
CA MET A 2 -0.28 3.11 12.49
C MET A 2 -0.17 4.47 11.80
N ALA A 3 1.04 4.95 11.49
CA ALA A 3 1.25 6.21 10.77
C ALA A 3 0.57 6.23 9.37
N LEU A 4 0.62 5.10 8.64
CA LEU A 4 -0.12 4.94 7.39
C LEU A 4 -1.63 4.95 7.66
N MET A 5 -2.12 4.23 8.67
CA MET A 5 -3.54 4.20 9.01
C MET A 5 -4.09 5.56 9.49
N ASP A 6 -3.27 6.39 10.15
CA ASP A 6 -3.63 7.76 10.52
C ASP A 6 -3.74 8.68 9.29
N GLY A 7 -3.20 8.24 8.14
CA GLY A 7 -3.41 8.85 6.84
C GLY A 7 -2.62 10.13 6.61
N LYS A 8 -1.75 10.50 7.57
CA LYS A 8 -0.85 11.65 7.49
C LYS A 8 0.49 11.30 6.83
N THR A 9 0.79 10.02 6.65
CA THR A 9 2.07 9.56 6.09
C THR A 9 1.88 8.95 4.72
N ILE A 10 2.80 9.28 3.81
CA ILE A 10 3.02 8.63 2.54
C ILE A 10 4.43 8.03 2.59
N LEU A 11 4.60 6.79 2.13
CA LEU A 11 5.90 6.18 1.97
C LEU A 11 6.17 5.97 0.49
N ASP A 12 7.24 6.59 -0.01
CA ASP A 12 7.81 6.25 -1.31
C ASP A 12 8.85 5.16 -1.09
N LEU A 13 8.74 4.08 -1.86
CA LEU A 13 9.63 2.92 -1.80
C LEU A 13 10.39 2.80 -3.12
N THR A 14 11.46 2.02 -3.09
CA THR A 14 12.22 1.65 -4.30
C THR A 14 11.31 1.09 -5.39
N GLU A 15 11.79 1.17 -6.65
CA GLU A 15 11.05 0.75 -7.84
C GLU A 15 9.78 1.60 -8.12
N GLY A 16 9.73 2.83 -7.56
CA GLY A 16 8.64 3.78 -7.80
C GLY A 16 7.32 3.39 -7.13
N LEU A 17 7.37 2.51 -6.15
CA LEU A 17 6.20 2.08 -5.38
C LEU A 17 5.84 3.15 -4.33
N GLN A 18 4.55 3.28 -4.04
CA GLN A 18 4.08 4.20 -3.00
C GLN A 18 3.00 3.56 -2.14
N LEU A 19 3.12 3.72 -0.82
CA LEU A 19 2.11 3.35 0.16
C LEU A 19 1.45 4.58 0.74
N ARG A 20 0.11 4.59 0.74
CA ARG A 20 -0.68 5.68 1.36
C ARG A 20 -2.04 5.20 1.83
N ARG A 21 -2.66 5.96 2.74
CA ARG A 21 -4.08 5.74 3.05
C ARG A 21 -4.99 6.33 2.00
N VAL A 22 -5.94 5.53 1.55
CA VAL A 22 -7.02 5.97 0.67
C VAL A 22 -8.37 5.63 1.28
N ARG A 23 -9.39 6.43 0.92
CA ARG A 23 -10.78 6.08 1.18
C ARG A 23 -11.40 5.56 -0.09
N VAL A 24 -11.92 4.35 -0.06
CA VAL A 24 -12.50 3.69 -1.24
C VAL A 24 -13.74 2.93 -0.80
N MET A 25 -14.85 3.10 -1.53
CA MET A 25 -16.15 2.52 -1.18
C MET A 25 -16.51 2.72 0.31
N GLY A 26 -16.29 3.93 0.83
CA GLY A 26 -16.60 4.29 2.22
C GLY A 26 -15.58 3.84 3.27
N ALA A 27 -14.64 2.94 2.96
CA ALA A 27 -13.67 2.38 3.90
C ALA A 27 -12.25 2.98 3.76
N ASN A 28 -11.54 3.13 4.88
CA ASN A 28 -10.12 3.48 4.88
C ASN A 28 -9.27 2.24 4.59
N ARG A 29 -8.35 2.35 3.64
CA ARG A 29 -7.45 1.27 3.21
C ARG A 29 -6.04 1.80 3.03
N ILE A 30 -5.04 0.93 3.14
CA ILE A 30 -3.66 1.21 2.73
C ILE A 30 -3.50 0.69 1.31
N GLU A 31 -3.30 1.59 0.35
CA GLU A 31 -3.06 1.26 -1.05
C GLU A 31 -1.57 1.23 -1.34
N LEU A 32 -1.15 0.23 -2.11
CA LEU A 32 0.14 0.19 -2.80
C LEU A 32 -0.09 0.56 -4.27
N SER A 33 0.53 1.66 -4.71
CA SER A 33 0.52 2.14 -6.10
C SER A 33 1.91 2.06 -6.74
N GLY A 34 1.97 2.18 -8.07
CA GLY A 34 3.22 2.14 -8.84
C GLY A 34 3.68 0.74 -9.24
N PHE A 35 2.98 -0.32 -8.81
CA PHE A 35 3.34 -1.68 -9.16
C PHE A 35 3.10 -1.98 -10.65
N THR A 36 3.94 -2.84 -11.22
CA THR A 36 3.77 -3.37 -12.57
C THR A 36 3.03 -4.70 -12.55
N ASP A 37 2.51 -5.14 -13.70
CA ASP A 37 1.83 -6.43 -13.80
C ASP A 37 2.73 -7.61 -13.40
N ALA A 38 4.03 -7.53 -13.69
CA ALA A 38 5.01 -8.54 -13.28
C ALA A 38 5.20 -8.63 -11.76
N MET A 39 4.93 -7.57 -11.00
CA MET A 39 5.02 -7.57 -9.54
C MET A 39 3.78 -8.16 -8.88
N ARG A 40 2.64 -8.20 -9.59
CA ARG A 40 1.32 -8.51 -9.03
C ARG A 40 1.31 -9.85 -8.29
N ASP A 41 1.84 -10.90 -8.90
CA ASP A 41 1.80 -12.24 -8.32
C ASP A 41 2.71 -12.35 -7.09
N ARG A 42 3.86 -11.67 -7.09
CA ARG A 42 4.74 -11.60 -5.91
C ARG A 42 4.06 -10.85 -4.77
N LEU A 43 3.42 -9.71 -5.05
CA LEU A 43 2.72 -8.92 -4.04
C LEU A 43 1.56 -9.71 -3.43
N ARG A 44 0.82 -10.48 -4.25
CA ARG A 44 -0.17 -11.44 -3.73
C ARG A 44 0.45 -12.50 -2.84
N ALA A 45 1.59 -13.06 -3.24
CA ALA A 45 2.28 -14.09 -2.46
C ALA A 45 2.75 -13.56 -1.08
N TYR A 46 3.01 -12.25 -0.95
CA TYR A 46 3.24 -11.63 0.35
C TYR A 46 1.98 -11.50 1.20
N GLY A 47 0.80 -11.50 0.58
CA GLY A 47 -0.51 -11.40 1.23
C GLY A 47 -1.26 -10.11 0.90
N LEU A 48 -0.82 -9.32 -0.09
CA LEU A 48 -1.61 -8.20 -0.58
C LEU A 48 -2.78 -8.75 -1.41
N PHE A 49 -3.89 -8.02 -1.38
CA PHE A 49 -5.04 -8.33 -2.21
C PHE A 49 -5.29 -7.21 -3.20
N HIS A 50 -6.04 -7.53 -4.24
CA HIS A 50 -6.44 -6.53 -5.24
C HIS A 50 -7.96 -6.49 -5.38
N GLU A 51 -8.46 -5.36 -5.83
CA GLU A 51 -9.84 -5.22 -6.28
C GLU A 51 -9.86 -4.41 -7.58
N ILE A 52 -10.88 -4.63 -8.40
CA ILE A 52 -11.16 -3.77 -9.56
C ILE A 52 -12.16 -2.71 -9.09
N ILE A 53 -11.75 -1.46 -9.11
CA ILE A 53 -12.53 -0.33 -8.61
C ILE A 53 -12.54 0.75 -9.67
N SER A 54 -13.74 1.11 -10.16
CA SER A 54 -13.90 2.00 -11.32
C SER A 54 -12.96 1.59 -12.46
N TRP A 55 -13.08 0.33 -12.89
CA TRP A 55 -12.35 -0.25 -14.03
C TRP A 55 -10.83 -0.38 -13.84
N LYS A 56 -10.28 0.08 -12.72
CA LYS A 56 -8.85 0.04 -12.42
C LYS A 56 -8.56 -1.02 -11.36
N LEU A 57 -7.55 -1.84 -11.61
CA LEU A 57 -7.02 -2.76 -10.61
C LEU A 57 -6.21 -1.97 -9.57
N ARG A 58 -6.58 -2.14 -8.30
CA ARG A 58 -5.96 -1.47 -7.16
C ARG A 58 -5.51 -2.51 -6.15
N MET A 59 -4.35 -2.28 -5.55
CA MET A 59 -3.70 -3.23 -4.65
C MET A 59 -3.64 -2.66 -3.23
N PHE A 60 -3.96 -3.50 -2.25
CA PHE A 60 -4.14 -3.07 -0.87
C PHE A 60 -3.43 -4.01 0.11
N VAL A 61 -2.98 -3.43 1.21
CA VAL A 61 -2.52 -4.18 2.38
C VAL A 61 -3.75 -4.50 3.25
N PRO A 62 -3.92 -5.75 3.74
CA PRO A 62 -4.92 -6.08 4.74
C PRO A 62 -4.83 -5.16 5.96
N THR A 63 -5.99 -4.81 6.52
CA THR A 63 -6.08 -3.92 7.71
C THR A 63 -6.40 -4.68 9.00
N ASP A 64 -6.47 -6.01 8.92
CA ASP A 64 -6.58 -6.91 10.06
C ASP A 64 -5.21 -7.15 10.74
N THR A 65 -5.16 -8.13 11.65
CA THR A 65 -3.97 -8.46 12.44
C THR A 65 -2.77 -8.93 11.60
N THR A 66 -2.98 -9.33 10.35
CA THR A 66 -1.90 -9.76 9.43
C THR A 66 -1.23 -8.59 8.71
N GLY A 67 -1.89 -7.43 8.65
CA GLY A 67 -1.48 -6.28 7.84
C GLY A 67 -0.08 -5.76 8.18
N ALA A 68 0.28 -5.71 9.46
CA ALA A 68 1.60 -5.25 9.89
C ALA A 68 2.73 -6.18 9.43
N ALA A 69 2.53 -7.49 9.50
CA ALA A 69 3.51 -8.48 9.07
C ALA A 69 3.67 -8.50 7.54
N ILE A 70 2.56 -8.36 6.80
CA ILE A 70 2.59 -8.27 5.33
C ILE A 70 3.30 -6.99 4.89
N LEU A 71 3.00 -5.86 5.54
CA LEU A 71 3.69 -4.61 5.28
C LEU A 71 5.19 -4.74 5.52
N ALA A 72 5.62 -5.41 6.60
CA ALA A 72 7.04 -5.64 6.86
C ALA A 72 7.74 -6.38 5.71
N LYS A 73 7.12 -7.43 5.15
CA LYS A 73 7.67 -8.14 3.98
C LYS A 73 7.83 -7.24 2.75
N VAL A 74 6.86 -6.35 2.52
CA VAL A 74 6.94 -5.38 1.42
C VAL A 74 8.11 -4.43 1.66
N LEU A 75 8.24 -3.87 2.86
CA LEU A 75 9.31 -2.90 3.19
C LEU A 75 10.71 -3.54 3.22
N GLU A 76 10.80 -4.83 3.53
CA GLU A 76 12.04 -5.59 3.43
C GLU A 76 12.47 -5.77 1.97
N ARG A 77 11.54 -6.07 1.07
CA ARG A 77 11.84 -6.25 -0.36
C ARG A 77 12.00 -4.93 -1.12
N TYR A 78 11.23 -3.92 -0.72
CA TYR A 78 11.16 -2.59 -1.32
C TYR A 78 11.42 -1.55 -0.24
N PRO A 79 12.70 -1.24 0.03
CA PRO A 79 13.08 -0.28 1.06
C PRO A 79 12.42 1.08 0.87
N VAL A 80 12.19 1.79 1.98
CA VAL A 80 11.67 3.16 1.96
C VAL A 80 12.75 4.11 1.43
N GLU A 81 12.42 4.87 0.39
CA GLU A 81 13.26 5.94 -0.14
C GLU A 81 12.92 7.29 0.51
N ARG A 82 11.64 7.54 0.78
CA ARG A 82 11.18 8.79 1.37
C ARG A 82 9.94 8.58 2.23
N VAL A 83 9.90 9.32 3.35
CA VAL A 83 8.70 9.48 4.16
C VAL A 83 8.16 10.89 3.91
N GLY A 84 6.99 10.99 3.31
CA GLY A 84 6.29 12.23 3.06
C GLY A 84 5.10 12.42 4.01
N GLU A 85 4.72 13.68 4.21
CA GLU A 85 3.45 14.01 4.85
C GLU A 85 2.36 14.17 3.78
N ARG A 86 1.16 13.69 4.08
CA ARG A 86 -0.02 13.98 3.27
C ARG A 86 -0.49 15.39 3.64
N GLU A 87 -0.17 16.37 2.82
CA GLU A 87 -0.85 17.68 2.91
C GLU A 87 -2.36 17.46 2.71
N ALA A 88 -3.14 17.90 3.69
CA ALA A 88 -4.58 17.97 3.56
C ALA A 88 -4.89 19.07 2.53
N ALA A 89 -5.23 18.66 1.31
CA ALA A 89 -5.85 19.54 0.33
C ALA A 89 -7.26 19.96 0.78
#